data_AF-K5V0X7-F1
#
_entry.id   AF-K5V0X7-F1
#
_cell.length_a   1.000
_cell.length_b   1.000
_cell.length_c   1.000
_cell.angle_alpha   90.00
_cell.angle_beta   90.00
_cell.angle_gamma   90.00
#
_symmetry.space_group_name_H-M   'P 1'
#
loop_
_entity.id
_entity.type
_entity.pdbx_description
1 polymer ?
#
loop_
_entity_poly.entity_id
_entity_poly.type
_entity_poly.pdbx_seq_one_letter_code
_entity_poly.pdbx_strand_id
1 'polypeptide(L)'
;MVTTSAKVKGKASGKQSKKFLEQKAPLRLASIIGQQQETKAKAKVDKHHRHDKEPERTEQKARSSAKDKLKEVKTALKAEKAKTKKEKAKARKQDTKQQSRRTSGSATQQPNTESTSTRTSKPRRRVAFA
;
A
#
# COMPACT_ATOMS: atom_id res chain seq x y z
N MET A 1 -38.22 13.41 73.80
CA MET A 1 -36.97 13.52 74.58
C MET A 1 -35.89 12.84 73.73
N VAL A 2 -34.76 13.39 73.32
CA VAL A 2 -33.99 14.60 73.63
C VAL A 2 -33.34 15.03 72.30
N THR A 3 -33.33 16.34 72.05
CA THR A 3 -32.55 17.00 71.01
C THR A 3 -31.10 17.16 71.48
N THR A 4 -30.10 16.95 70.60
CA THR A 4 -28.91 17.81 70.57
C THR A 4 -28.19 17.67 69.23
N SER A 5 -28.46 18.62 68.35
CA SER A 5 -27.64 18.98 67.19
C SER A 5 -26.45 19.81 67.68
N ALA A 6 -25.25 19.21 67.68
CA ALA A 6 -24.02 19.91 67.99
C ALA A 6 -23.57 20.74 66.77
N LYS A 7 -23.71 22.06 66.87
CA LYS A 7 -23.23 23.03 65.87
C LYS A 7 -21.75 23.33 66.12
N VAL A 8 -20.87 22.52 65.55
CA VAL A 8 -19.42 22.79 65.55
C VAL A 8 -19.13 23.90 64.54
N LYS A 9 -18.97 25.13 65.04
CA LYS A 9 -18.51 26.31 64.28
C LYS A 9 -17.00 26.21 64.04
N GLY A 10 -16.56 25.17 63.34
CA GLY A 10 -15.21 25.07 62.82
C GLY A 10 -15.13 25.82 61.51
N LYS A 11 -14.35 26.91 61.45
CA LYS A 11 -14.00 27.61 60.21
C LYS A 11 -12.99 26.75 59.45
N ALA A 12 -13.41 25.56 59.03
CA ALA A 12 -12.63 24.72 58.13
C ALA A 12 -12.66 25.41 56.76
N SER A 13 -11.51 25.86 56.27
CA SER A 13 -11.36 26.18 54.85
C SER A 13 -11.67 24.91 54.07
N GLY A 14 -12.94 24.77 53.67
CA GLY A 14 -13.43 23.62 52.95
C GLY A 14 -12.58 23.42 51.72
N LYS A 15 -12.12 22.19 51.50
CA LYS A 15 -11.42 21.78 50.28
C LYS A 15 -12.23 22.31 49.10
N GLN A 16 -11.70 23.31 48.38
CA GLN A 16 -12.35 23.80 47.16
C GLN A 16 -12.55 22.60 46.25
N SER A 17 -13.80 22.30 45.90
CA SER A 17 -14.09 21.23 44.96
C SER A 17 -13.41 21.58 43.64
N LYS A 18 -12.61 20.66 43.12
CA LYS A 18 -11.95 20.85 41.83
C LYS A 18 -13.03 21.02 40.77
N LYS A 19 -13.10 22.20 40.16
CA LYS A 19 -14.15 22.62 39.21
C LYS A 19 -14.03 21.95 37.83
N PHE A 20 -13.91 20.63 37.80
CA PHE A 20 -13.73 19.88 36.56
C PHE A 20 -14.92 19.99 35.60
N LEU A 21 -16.12 20.23 36.13
CA LEU A 21 -17.35 20.40 35.34
C LEU A 21 -17.49 21.79 34.70
N GLU A 22 -16.86 22.83 35.25
CA GLU A 22 -16.88 24.17 34.64
C GLU A 22 -15.95 24.24 33.41
N GLN A 23 -14.96 23.34 33.34
CA GLN A 23 -14.08 23.24 32.19
C GLN A 23 -14.81 22.55 31.03
N LYS A 24 -15.16 23.33 30.00
CA LYS A 24 -15.79 22.81 28.76
C LYS A 24 -14.86 21.88 27.97
N ALA A 25 -13.55 21.90 28.23
CA ALA A 25 -12.56 21.11 27.51
C ALA A 25 -12.67 19.59 27.76
N PRO A 26 -12.73 19.09 29.02
CA PRO A 26 -13.04 17.69 29.31
C PRO A 26 -14.33 17.16 28.67
N LEU A 27 -15.40 17.97 28.67
CA LEU A 27 -16.68 17.59 28.07
C LEU A 27 -16.58 17.46 26.54
N ARG A 28 -15.86 18.38 25.89
CA ARG A 28 -15.57 18.28 24.44
C ARG A 28 -14.75 17.03 24.13
N LEU A 29 -13.74 16.73 24.94
CA LEU A 29 -12.91 15.54 24.75
C LEU A 29 -13.73 14.25 24.90
N ALA A 30 -14.59 14.18 25.92
CA ALA A 30 -15.50 13.05 26.12
C ALA A 30 -16.45 12.86 24.93
N SER A 31 -16.98 13.95 24.38
CA SER A 31 -17.84 13.92 23.18
C SER A 31 -17.10 13.34 21.96
N ILE A 32 -15.87 13.79 21.72
CA ILE A 32 -15.04 13.29 20.60
C ILE A 32 -14.75 11.78 20.76
N ILE A 33 -14.40 11.34 21.97
CA ILE A 33 -14.14 9.93 22.26
C ILE A 33 -15.40 9.09 22.04
N GLY A 34 -16.56 9.58 22.50
CA GLY A 34 -17.85 8.92 22.31
C GLY A 34 -18.19 8.73 20.83
N GLN A 35 -18.08 9.79 20.03
CA GLN A 35 -18.31 9.72 18.58
C GLN A 35 -17.35 8.73 17.89
N GLN A 36 -16.08 8.69 18.30
CA GLN A 36 -15.10 7.77 17.73
C GLN A 36 -15.40 6.31 18.10
N GLN A 37 -15.91 6.04 19.30
CA GLN A 37 -16.34 4.69 19.67
C GLN A 37 -17.61 4.27 18.94
N GLU A 38 -18.57 5.17 18.76
CA GLU A 38 -19.80 4.91 18.02
C GLU A 38 -19.52 4.55 16.56
N THR A 39 -18.65 5.30 15.88
CA THR A 39 -18.24 4.99 14.51
C THR A 39 -17.56 3.63 14.39
N LYS A 40 -16.66 3.29 15.33
CA LYS A 40 -16.02 1.96 15.38
C LYS A 40 -17.04 0.86 15.64
N ALA A 41 -18.03 1.09 16.50
CA ALA A 41 -19.09 0.12 16.79
C ALA A 41 -19.97 -0.11 15.55
N LYS A 42 -20.43 0.94 14.89
CA LYS A 42 -21.20 0.85 13.62
C LYS A 42 -20.43 0.09 12.55
N ALA A 43 -19.15 0.40 12.34
CA ALA A 43 -18.32 -0.30 11.35
C ALA A 43 -18.18 -1.80 11.65
N LYS A 44 -18.09 -2.20 12.93
CA LYS A 44 -18.08 -3.62 13.32
C LYS A 44 -19.43 -4.27 13.04
N VAL A 45 -20.52 -3.64 13.48
CA VAL A 45 -21.89 -4.10 13.27
C VAL A 45 -22.16 -4.30 11.78
N ASP A 46 -21.84 -3.32 10.92
CA ASP A 46 -22.03 -3.41 9.47
C ASP A 46 -21.22 -4.54 8.84
N LYS A 47 -19.98 -4.76 9.30
CA LYS A 47 -19.15 -5.88 8.82
C LYS A 47 -19.77 -7.23 9.16
N HIS A 48 -20.32 -7.37 10.35
CA HIS A 48 -20.97 -8.62 10.78
C HIS A 48 -22.31 -8.84 10.06
N HIS A 49 -23.14 -7.81 9.90
CA HIS A 49 -24.44 -7.92 9.22
C HIS A 49 -24.36 -8.19 7.71
N ARG A 50 -23.23 -7.89 7.06
CA ARG A 50 -23.02 -8.24 5.64
C ARG A 50 -22.87 -9.73 5.39
N HIS A 51 -22.48 -10.52 6.39
CA HIS A 51 -22.39 -11.98 6.24
C HIS A 51 -23.75 -12.67 6.37
N ASP A 52 -24.70 -12.05 7.08
CA ASP A 52 -26.01 -12.67 7.37
C ASP A 52 -27.12 -12.23 6.38
N LYS A 53 -26.85 -11.23 5.54
CA LYS A 53 -27.81 -10.68 4.56
C LYS A 53 -27.34 -10.81 3.11
N GLU A 54 -26.76 -11.94 2.72
CA GLU A 54 -26.60 -12.23 1.28
C GLU A 54 -27.92 -12.81 0.75
N PRO A 55 -28.61 -12.13 -0.19
CA PRO A 55 -29.80 -12.67 -0.83
C PRO A 55 -29.44 -13.85 -1.74
N GLU A 56 -30.42 -14.74 -1.84
CA GLU A 56 -30.47 -15.97 -2.63
C GLU A 56 -29.65 -15.93 -3.94
N ARG A 57 -28.86 -16.99 -4.13
CA ARG A 57 -27.91 -17.22 -5.23
C ARG A 57 -28.54 -16.94 -6.59
N THR A 58 -28.17 -15.83 -7.22
CA THR A 58 -28.15 -15.72 -8.68
C THR A 58 -26.71 -15.93 -9.14
N GLU A 59 -26.51 -17.06 -9.81
CA GLU A 59 -25.30 -17.46 -10.53
C GLU A 59 -23.98 -17.34 -9.75
N GLN A 60 -23.70 -18.38 -8.97
CA GLN A 60 -22.37 -18.60 -8.42
C GLN A 60 -21.35 -18.79 -9.55
N LYS A 61 -20.73 -17.69 -10.00
CA LYS A 61 -19.43 -17.77 -10.68
C LYS A 61 -18.52 -18.61 -9.79
N ALA A 62 -18.15 -19.80 -10.28
CA ALA A 62 -17.26 -20.71 -9.59
C ALA A 62 -16.03 -19.92 -9.12
N ARG A 63 -15.88 -19.79 -7.80
CA ARG A 63 -14.78 -19.03 -7.21
C ARG A 63 -13.48 -19.63 -7.75
N SER A 64 -12.74 -18.85 -8.55
CA SER A 64 -11.52 -19.34 -9.20
C SER A 64 -10.55 -19.86 -8.15
N SER A 65 -10.08 -21.08 -8.34
CA SER A 65 -9.17 -21.71 -7.37
C SER A 65 -7.88 -20.89 -7.29
N ALA A 66 -7.15 -21.00 -6.17
CA ALA A 66 -5.86 -20.32 -6.03
C ALA A 66 -4.88 -20.67 -7.17
N LYS A 67 -5.00 -21.89 -7.73
CA LYS A 67 -4.22 -22.34 -8.88
C LYS A 67 -4.58 -21.59 -10.16
N ASP A 68 -5.86 -21.29 -10.36
CA ASP A 68 -6.32 -20.56 -11.55
C ASP A 68 -5.88 -19.10 -11.50
N LYS A 69 -5.98 -18.46 -10.32
CA LYS A 69 -5.43 -17.12 -10.09
C LYS A 69 -3.92 -17.07 -10.35
N LEU A 70 -3.17 -18.09 -9.92
CA LEU A 70 -1.73 -18.16 -10.16
C LEU A 70 -1.40 -18.33 -11.65
N LYS A 71 -2.19 -19.12 -12.39
CA LYS A 71 -2.04 -19.27 -13.85
C LYS A 71 -2.32 -17.94 -14.55
N GLU A 72 -3.37 -17.24 -14.16
CA GLU A 72 -3.75 -15.92 -14.67
C GLU A 72 -2.65 -14.87 -14.42
N VAL A 73 -2.08 -14.83 -13.22
CA VAL A 73 -0.97 -13.90 -12.92
C VAL A 73 0.27 -14.26 -13.76
N LYS A 74 0.59 -15.55 -13.92
CA LYS A 74 1.73 -15.98 -14.76
C LYS A 74 1.53 -15.63 -16.23
N THR A 75 0.31 -15.73 -16.76
CA THR A 75 0.02 -15.36 -18.15
C THR A 75 0.08 -13.85 -18.33
N ALA A 76 -0.45 -13.07 -17.38
CA ALA A 76 -0.37 -11.61 -17.38
C ALA A 76 1.09 -11.12 -17.40
N LEU A 77 1.95 -11.65 -16.52
CA LEU A 77 3.37 -11.28 -16.47
C LEU A 77 4.13 -11.63 -17.77
N LYS A 78 3.80 -12.75 -18.41
CA LYS A 78 4.39 -13.10 -19.71
C LYS A 78 3.96 -12.13 -20.80
N ALA A 79 2.69 -11.76 -20.83
CA ALA A 79 2.15 -10.81 -21.79
C ALA A 79 2.79 -9.42 -21.63
N GLU A 80 2.96 -8.96 -20.39
CA GLU A 80 3.61 -7.68 -20.09
C GLU A 80 5.06 -7.66 -20.58
N LYS A 81 5.86 -8.68 -20.24
CA LYS A 81 7.25 -8.81 -20.72
C LYS A 81 7.35 -8.81 -22.24
N ALA A 82 6.41 -9.46 -22.93
CA ALA A 82 6.36 -9.47 -24.39
C ALA A 82 6.06 -8.08 -24.96
N LYS A 83 5.11 -7.34 -24.36
CA LYS A 83 4.79 -5.95 -24.73
C LYS A 83 5.99 -5.04 -24.54
N THR A 84 6.63 -5.07 -23.36
CA THR A 84 7.83 -4.26 -23.07
C THR A 84 8.96 -4.57 -24.04
N LYS A 85 9.20 -5.85 -24.38
CA LYS A 85 10.23 -6.23 -25.37
C LYS A 85 9.90 -5.67 -26.76
N LYS A 86 8.64 -5.73 -27.17
CA LYS A 86 8.16 -5.19 -28.46
C LYS A 86 8.31 -3.67 -28.51
N GLU A 87 7.93 -2.98 -27.43
CA GLU A 87 8.06 -1.53 -27.29
C GLU A 87 9.52 -1.10 -27.31
N LYS A 88 10.40 -1.77 -26.55
CA LYS A 88 11.84 -1.49 -26.58
C LYS A 88 12.46 -1.72 -27.96
N ALA A 89 12.02 -2.75 -28.67
CA ALA A 89 12.45 -2.99 -30.05
C ALA A 89 11.95 -1.90 -31.02
N LYS A 90 10.72 -1.40 -30.83
CA LYS A 90 10.19 -0.27 -31.61
C LYS A 90 10.95 1.02 -31.32
N ALA A 91 11.23 1.33 -30.05
CA ALA A 91 12.01 2.50 -29.64
C ALA A 91 13.40 2.49 -30.29
N ARG A 92 14.13 1.38 -30.20
CA ARG A 92 15.42 1.22 -30.89
C ARG A 92 15.33 1.50 -32.40
N LYS A 93 14.30 0.99 -33.08
CA LYS A 93 14.10 1.24 -34.52
C LYS A 93 13.80 2.70 -34.82
N GLN A 94 13.13 3.41 -33.92
CA GLN A 94 12.88 4.85 -34.06
C GLN A 94 14.16 5.66 -33.82
N ASP A 95 14.93 5.32 -32.78
CA ASP A 95 16.20 5.97 -32.47
C ASP A 95 17.21 5.82 -33.61
N THR A 96 17.36 4.61 -34.18
CA THR A 96 18.26 4.38 -35.32
C THR A 96 17.83 5.18 -36.56
N LYS A 97 16.52 5.34 -36.81
CA LYS A 97 16.01 6.16 -37.91
C LYS A 97 16.22 7.66 -37.67
N GLN A 98 16.15 8.12 -36.42
CA GLN A 98 16.42 9.51 -36.08
C GLN A 98 17.93 9.83 -36.13
N GLN A 99 18.78 8.89 -35.70
CA GLN A 99 20.23 9.01 -35.84
C GLN A 99 20.66 9.00 -37.32
N SER A 100 20.11 8.11 -38.15
CA SER A 100 20.46 8.10 -39.58
C SER A 100 20.04 9.37 -40.33
N ARG A 101 18.99 10.07 -39.87
CA ARG A 101 18.58 11.39 -40.39
C ARG A 101 19.48 12.53 -39.90
N ARG A 102 20.17 12.36 -38.77
CA ARG A 102 21.10 13.35 -38.22
C ARG A 102 22.54 13.17 -38.72
N THR A 103 22.90 11.99 -39.22
CA THR A 103 24.27 11.67 -39.66
C THR A 103 24.45 11.60 -41.18
N SER A 104 23.50 12.09 -42.00
CA SER A 104 23.69 12.24 -43.45
C SER A 104 24.65 13.37 -43.84
N GLY A 105 25.54 13.78 -42.92
CA GLY A 105 26.45 14.90 -43.10
C GLY A 105 27.60 14.90 -42.09
N SER A 106 28.21 13.75 -41.81
CA SER A 106 29.58 13.69 -41.28
C SER A 106 30.04 12.24 -41.21
N ALA A 107 30.92 11.88 -42.13
CA ALA A 107 31.76 10.70 -42.00
C ALA A 107 32.86 11.01 -40.98
N THR A 108 32.80 10.42 -39.78
CA THR A 108 34.02 10.18 -38.99
C THR A 108 33.84 8.95 -38.11
N GLN A 109 34.74 8.01 -38.32
CA GLN A 109 34.95 6.79 -37.54
C GLN A 109 35.19 7.11 -36.07
N GLN A 110 34.61 6.32 -35.15
CA GLN A 110 35.29 5.83 -33.94
C GLN A 110 34.55 4.58 -33.41
N PRO A 111 35.24 3.45 -33.13
CA PRO A 111 34.70 2.38 -32.33
C PRO A 111 35.14 2.58 -30.88
N ASN A 112 34.22 3.03 -30.02
CA ASN A 112 34.47 2.98 -28.58
C ASN A 112 33.19 2.56 -27.86
N THR A 113 33.09 1.27 -27.55
CA THR A 113 32.18 0.78 -26.51
C THR A 113 32.94 -0.19 -25.62
N GLU A 114 33.62 0.38 -24.63
CA GLU A 114 33.72 -0.26 -23.32
C GLU A 114 32.31 -0.65 -22.86
N SER A 115 32.04 -1.95 -22.86
CA SER A 115 30.95 -2.51 -22.07
C SER A 115 31.47 -3.79 -21.42
N THR A 116 31.79 -3.63 -20.15
CA THR A 116 32.14 -4.64 -19.16
C THR A 116 31.15 -5.80 -19.21
N SER A 117 31.48 -6.85 -19.94
CA SER A 117 30.85 -8.16 -19.85
C SER A 117 31.70 -9.03 -18.92
N THR A 118 31.49 -8.93 -17.61
CA THR A 118 31.99 -9.91 -16.64
C THR A 118 31.11 -11.16 -16.69
N ARG A 119 31.05 -11.79 -17.87
CA ARG A 119 30.55 -13.16 -18.00
C ARG A 119 31.75 -14.06 -17.81
N THR A 120 31.88 -14.64 -16.62
CA THR A 120 32.94 -15.59 -16.25
C THR A 120 32.79 -16.90 -17.03
N SER A 121 33.03 -16.87 -18.34
CA SER A 121 33.22 -18.08 -19.12
C SER A 121 34.62 -18.61 -18.83
N LYS A 122 34.69 -19.76 -18.16
CA LYS A 122 35.95 -20.49 -17.94
C LYS A 122 36.66 -20.72 -19.28
N PRO A 123 37.99 -20.56 -19.37
CA PRO A 123 38.72 -20.80 -20.61
C PRO A 123 38.61 -22.28 -21.00
N ARG A 124 38.18 -22.54 -22.24
CA ARG A 124 38.20 -23.89 -22.84
C ARG A 124 39.57 -24.11 -23.49
N ARG A 125 40.33 -25.09 -22.99
CA ARG A 125 41.54 -25.57 -23.67
C ARG A 125 41.13 -26.18 -25.02
N ARG A 126 41.75 -25.71 -26.11
CA ARG A 126 41.65 -26.38 -27.42
C ARG A 126 42.80 -27.36 -27.53
N VAL A 127 42.53 -28.53 -28.10
CA VAL A 127 43.56 -29.52 -28.43
C VAL A 127 44.29 -29.01 -29.66
N ALA A 128 45.61 -28.89 -29.56
CA ALA A 128 46.49 -28.65 -30.70
C ALA A 128 46.89 -30.01 -31.28
N PHE A 129 46.81 -30.14 -32.60
CA PHE A 129 47.38 -31.28 -33.32
C PHE A 129 48.80 -30.89 -33.76
N ALA A 130 49.72 -31.85 -33.61
CA ALA A 130 51.11 -31.74 -33.99
C ALA A 130 51.29 -31.78 -35.52
#